data_AF-A0A966C9F5-F1
#
_entry.id   AF-A0A966C9F5-F1
#
_cell.length_a   1.000
_cell.length_b   1.000
_cell.length_c   1.000
_cell.angle_alpha   90.00
_cell.angle_beta   90.00
_cell.angle_gamma   90.00
#
_symmetry.space_group_name_H-M   'P 1'
#
loop_
_entity.id
_entity.type
_entity.pdbx_description
1 polymer ?
#
loop_
_entity_poly.entity_id
_entity_poly.type
_entity_poly.pdbx_seq_one_letter_code
_entity_poly.pdbx_strand_id
1 'polypeptide(L)' 'MQNFIQKLKIIFTDKSIRNRVLFVLGALMVFRLLASVPIPGVDVAVLQRYFADNQFLGLLNIFSGGGLSNLSIV' A
#
# COMPACT_ATOMS: atom_id res chain seq x y z
N MET A 1 -25.68 -0.47 -17.81
CA MET A 1 -24.60 0.52 -17.52
C MET A 1 -25.04 1.63 -16.57
N GLN A 2 -26.26 2.18 -16.69
CA GLN A 2 -26.82 3.21 -15.77
C GLN A 2 -26.67 2.85 -14.27
N ASN A 3 -26.92 1.60 -13.90
CA ASN A 3 -26.87 1.12 -12.51
C ASN A 3 -25.48 1.23 -11.88
N PHE A 4 -24.40 1.11 -12.65
CA PHE A 4 -23.03 1.19 -12.13
C PHE A 4 -22.67 2.62 -11.75
N ILE A 5 -23.01 3.59 -12.61
CA ILE A 5 -22.82 5.01 -12.36
C ILE A 5 -23.66 5.48 -11.16
N GLN A 6 -24.89 4.97 -11.02
CA GLN A 6 -25.71 5.24 -9.83
C GLN A 6 -25.07 4.72 -8.54
N LYS A 7 -24.53 3.50 -8.54
CA LYS A 7 -23.81 2.96 -7.37
C LYS A 7 -22.58 3.78 -7.00
N LEU A 8 -21.80 4.23 -7.99
CA LEU A 8 -20.68 5.15 -7.76
C LEU A 8 -21.15 6.49 -7.18
N LYS A 9 -22.29 7.02 -7.65
CA LYS A 9 -22.85 8.28 -7.14
C LYS A 9 -23.31 8.15 -5.67
N ILE A 10 -23.79 6.98 -5.26
CA ILE A 10 -24.17 6.70 -3.86
C ILE A 10 -22.96 6.81 -2.92
N ILE A 11 -21.76 6.40 -3.35
CA ILE A 11 -20.54 6.50 -2.53
C ILE A 11 -20.25 7.95 -2.11
N PHE A 12 -20.52 8.92 -2.99
CA PHE A 12 -20.31 10.34 -2.72
C PHE A 12 -21.52 11.06 -2.12
N THR A 13 -22.72 10.51 -2.30
CA THR A 13 -23.97 11.13 -1.83
C THR A 13 -24.33 10.67 -0.41
N ASP A 14 -24.10 9.39 -0.10
CA ASP A 14 -24.40 8.82 1.20
C ASP A 14 -23.31 9.17 2.21
N LYS A 15 -23.69 9.88 3.28
CA LYS A 15 -22.77 10.35 4.32
C LYS A 15 -22.07 9.19 5.05
N SER A 16 -22.76 8.06 5.24
CA SER A 16 -22.20 6.88 5.92
C SER A 16 -21.13 6.22 5.07
N ILE A 17 -21.42 5.98 3.79
CA ILE A 17 -20.46 5.34 2.88
C ILE A 17 -19.27 6.26 2.63
N ARG A 18 -19.51 7.55 2.38
CA ARG A 18 -18.46 8.55 2.19
C ARG A 18 -17.47 8.58 3.35
N ASN A 19 -17.98 8.58 4.59
CA ASN A 19 -17.12 8.60 5.78
C ASN A 19 -16.27 7.33 5.90
N ARG A 20 -16.83 6.15 5.58
CA ARG A 20 -16.06 4.88 5.57
C ARG A 20 -14.98 4.90 4.48
N VAL A 21 -15.30 5.38 3.29
CA VAL A 21 -14.33 5.49 2.19
C VAL A 21 -13.22 6.48 2.54
N LEU A 22 -13.55 7.64 3.11
CA LEU A 22 -12.56 8.61 3.58
C LEU A 22 -11.68 8.05 4.69
N PHE A 23 -12.23 7.26 5.62
CA PHE A 23 -11.43 6.58 6.64
C PHE A 23 -10.44 5.60 6.03
N VAL A 24 -10.88 4.74 5.11
CA VAL A 24 -9.99 3.78 4.42
C VAL A 24 -8.92 4.51 3.60
N LEU A 25 -9.29 5.55 2.85
CA LEU A 25 -8.34 6.36 2.10
C LEU A 25 -7.32 7.05 3.02
N GLY A 26 -7.77 7.59 4.15
CA GLY A 26 -6.89 8.17 5.16
C GLY A 26 -5.93 7.13 5.76
N ALA A 27 -6.44 5.95 6.10
CA ALA A 27 -5.63 4.84 6.60
C ALA A 27 -4.58 4.38 5.57
N LEU A 28 -4.96 4.28 4.29
CA LEU A 28 -4.03 3.96 3.20
C LEU A 28 -2.96 5.04 3.02
N MET A 29 -3.33 6.31 3.20
CA MET A 29 -2.38 7.43 3.13
C MET A 29 -1.36 7.34 4.27
N VAL A 30 -1.81 7.09 5.50
CA VAL A 30 -0.92 6.89 6.66
C VAL A 30 -0.02 5.68 6.45
N PHE A 31 -0.59 4.54 6.03
CA PHE A 31 0.18 3.35 5.68
C PHE A 31 1.28 3.68 4.64
N ARG A 32 0.95 4.44 3.60
CA ARG A 32 1.93 4.78 2.55
C ARG A 32 3.05 5.69 3.05
N LEU A 33 2.73 6.63 3.94
CA LEU A 33 3.73 7.49 4.58
C LEU A 33 4.68 6.66 5.47
N LEU A 34 4.14 5.75 6.28
CA LEU A 34 4.95 4.88 7.14
C LEU A 34 5.82 3.90 6.33
N ALA A 35 5.26 3.33 5.26
CA ALA A 35 5.99 2.45 4.35
C ALA A 35 7.05 3.18 3.50
N SER A 36 7.07 4.51 3.48
CA SER A 36 8.12 5.28 2.80
C SER A 36 9.32 5.59 3.70
N VAL A 37 9.20 5.37 5.01
CA VAL A 37 10.29 5.60 5.96
C VAL A 37 11.09 4.29 6.11
N PRO A 38 12.33 4.22 5.61
CA PRO A 38 13.17 3.03 5.77
C PRO A 38 13.66 2.91 7.22
N ILE A 39 13.84 1.68 7.69
CA ILE A 39 14.39 1.42 9.02
C ILE A 39 15.87 1.86 9.05
N PRO A 40 16.29 2.70 10.00
CA PRO A 40 17.68 3.14 10.11
C PRO A 40 18.60 1.96 10.47
N GLY A 41 19.75 1.86 9.79
CA GLY A 41 20.73 0.79 10.01
C GLY A 41 20.66 -0.38 9.01
N VAL A 42 19.77 -0.31 8.03
CA VAL A 42 19.66 -1.29 6.94
C VAL A 42 20.40 -0.81 5.69
N ASP A 43 21.25 -1.67 5.12
CA ASP A 43 21.86 -1.43 3.81
C ASP A 43 20.91 -1.89 2.68
N VAL A 44 20.21 -0.92 2.09
CA VAL A 44 19.30 -1.13 0.96
C VAL A 44 19.99 -1.70 -0.29
N ALA A 45 21.28 -1.41 -0.51
CA ALA A 45 22.00 -1.92 -1.69
C ALA A 45 22.28 -3.41 -1.56
N VAL A 46 22.58 -3.88 -0.35
CA VAL A 46 22.76 -5.30 -0.04
C VAL A 46 21.45 -6.07 -0.16
N LEU A 47 20.35 -5.53 0.37
CA LEU A 47 19.02 -6.14 0.23
C LEU A 47 18.58 -6.28 -1.22
N GLN A 48 18.73 -5.22 -2.03
CA GLN A 48 18.35 -5.27 -3.44
C GLN A 48 19.06 -6.40 -4.19
N ARG A 49 20.33 -6.69 -3.86
CA ARG A 49 21.05 -7.85 -4.41
C ARG A 49 20.43 -9.17 -3.94
N TYR A 50 20.10 -9.32 -2.66
CA TYR A 50 19.45 -10.53 -2.14
C TYR A 50 18.05 -10.78 -2.74
N PHE A 51 17.26 -9.73 -2.96
CA PHE A 51 15.95 -9.83 -3.61
C PHE A 51 16.07 -10.14 -5.11
N ALA A 52 17.11 -9.63 -5.79
CA ALA A 52 17.38 -9.93 -7.20
C ALA A 52 17.81 -11.39 -7.41
N ASP A 53 18.60 -11.93 -6.48
CA ASP A 53 19.08 -13.32 -6.56
C ASP A 53 18.00 -14.35 -6.16
N ASN A 54 16.94 -13.94 -5.46
CA ASN A 54 15.89 -14.84 -4.96
C ASN A 54 14.49 -14.46 -5.48
N GLN A 55 14.03 -15.13 -6.53
CA GLN A 55 12.68 -14.94 -7.09
C GLN A 55 11.55 -15.11 -6.06
N PHE A 56 11.71 -16.01 -5.08
CA PHE A 56 10.73 -16.18 -4.00
C PHE A 56 10.61 -14.93 -3.12
N LEU A 57 11.74 -14.29 -2.79
CA LEU A 57 11.76 -13.04 -2.04
C LEU A 57 11.19 -11.88 -2.89
N GLY A 58 11.46 -11.88 -4.20
CA GLY A 58 10.83 -10.95 -5.14
C GLY A 58 9.30 -11.06 -5.14
N LEU A 59 8.76 -12.28 -5.14
CA LEU A 59 7.32 -12.54 -5.05
C LEU A 59 6.73 -12.04 -3.72
N LEU A 60 7.40 -12.34 -2.61
CA LEU A 60 7.05 -11.82 -1.29
C LEU A 60 7.03 -10.28 -1.26
N ASN A 61 7.97 -9.62 -1.93
CA ASN A 61 7.99 -8.16 -2.02
C ASN A 61 6.75 -7.59 -2.72
N ILE A 62 6.30 -8.22 -3.81
CA ILE A 62 5.08 -7.83 -4.52
C ILE A 62 3.86 -7.99 -3.62
N PHE A 63 3.75 -9.11 -2.90
CA PHE A 63 2.66 -9.32 -1.94
C PHE A 63 2.70 -8.38 -0.73
N SER A 64 3.89 -7.87 -0.36
CA SER A 64 4.06 -6.85 0.68
C SER A 64 3.80 -5.41 0.19
N GLY A 65 3.56 -5.19 -1.11
CA GLY A 65 3.38 -3.85 -1.67
C GLY A 65 4.68 -3.02 -1.80
N GLY A 66 5.84 -3.68 -1.83
CA GLY A 66 7.16 -3.05 -1.95
C GLY A 66 7.85 -2.71 -0.62
N GLY A 67 7.28 -3.11 0.53
CA GLY A 67 7.83 -2.85 1.86
C GLY A 67 9.09 -3.66 2.16
N LEU A 68 9.18 -4.90 1.66
CA LEU A 68 10.32 -5.77 1.92
C LEU A 68 11.60 -5.33 1.20
N SER A 69 11.52 -4.79 -0.02
CA SER A 69 12.70 -4.29 -0.74
C SER A 69 13.33 -3.04 -0.13
N ASN A 70 12.55 -2.28 0.66
CA ASN A 70 13.01 -1.06 1.32
C ASN A 70 13.18 -1.24 2.85
N LEU A 71 12.89 -2.44 3.38
CA LEU A 71 12.69 -2.73 4.82
C LEU A 71 12.06 -1.54 5.54
N SER A 72 10.87 -1.17 5.08
CA SER A 72 10.09 -0.10 5.66
C SER A 72 9.49 -0.51 7.01
N ILE A 73 9.13 0.46 7.84
CA ILE A 73 8.61 0.24 9.20
C ILE A 73 7.29 -0.57 9.21
N VAL A 74 6.54 -0.58 8.10
CA VAL A 74 5.25 -1.27 7.92
C VAL A 74 5.20 -1.93 6.55
#